data_AF-A0A8C7EPZ1-F1
#
_entry.id   AF-A0A8C7EPZ1-F1
#
_cell.length_a   1.000
_cell.length_b   1.000
_cell.length_c   1.000
_cell.angle_alpha   90.00
_cell.angle_beta   90.00
_cell.angle_gamma   90.00
#
_symmetry.space_group_name_H-M   'P 1'
#
loop_
_entity.id
_entity.type
_entity.pdbx_description
1 polymer ?
#
loop_
_entity_poly.entity_id
_entity_poly.type
_entity_poly.pdbx_seq_one_letter_code
_entity_poly.pdbx_strand_id
1 'polypeptide(L)'
;MELLLVNKLKWNLAAVTPHDFIEHFLSKMPAAEENRQIIRKHAQTFVALCATDVKFISNPPSMVAAGSVVAAVQGLHLGGSNSFLSCHRLTRFLSKVIKCDADCLRACQEQIEALLESSLRQAQQQSLDPKAAEEEEEEEEADLACTPTDVRDVNI
;
A
#
# COMPACT_ATOMS: atom_id res chain seq x y z
N MET A 1 9.22 17.19 18.12
CA MET A 1 8.66 15.82 18.27
C MET A 1 9.62 14.73 17.80
N GLU A 2 10.39 14.95 16.73
CA GLU A 2 11.37 14.00 16.19
C GLU A 2 12.29 13.38 17.26
N LEU A 3 13.03 14.20 18.03
CA LEU A 3 13.97 13.69 19.05
C LEU A 3 13.30 12.84 20.13
N LEU A 4 12.06 13.17 20.52
CA LEU A 4 11.29 12.38 21.47
C LEU A 4 10.97 10.99 20.90
N LEU A 5 10.54 10.93 19.63
CA LEU A 5 10.20 9.68 18.94
C LEU A 5 11.43 8.77 18.79
N VAL A 6 12.54 9.29 18.26
CA VAL A 6 13.76 8.52 18.03
C VAL A 6 14.33 7.97 19.35
N ASN A 7 14.29 8.77 20.41
CA ASN A 7 14.69 8.31 21.75
C ASN A 7 13.76 7.23 22.31
N LYS A 8 12.44 7.36 22.13
CA LYS A 8 11.48 6.32 22.55
C LYS A 8 11.68 5.01 21.80
N LEU A 9 12.03 5.07 20.52
CA LEU A 9 12.37 3.90 19.69
C LEU A 9 13.81 3.38 19.90
N LYS A 10 14.59 4.00 20.80
CA LYS A 10 16.00 3.67 21.05
C LYS A 10 16.84 3.67 19.77
N TRP A 11 16.58 4.63 18.88
CA TRP A 11 17.26 4.76 17.58
C TRP A 11 17.06 3.57 16.63
N ASN A 12 16.11 2.67 16.92
CA ASN A 12 15.73 1.58 16.03
C ASN A 12 14.79 2.07 14.93
N LEU A 13 15.33 2.79 13.94
CA LEU A 13 14.57 3.35 12.82
C LEU A 13 14.60 2.46 11.56
N ALA A 14 15.54 1.49 11.51
CA ALA A 14 15.71 0.57 10.39
C ALA A 14 14.78 -0.66 10.50
N ALA A 15 13.49 -0.41 10.72
CA ALA A 15 12.49 -1.46 10.74
C ALA A 15 12.24 -2.02 9.33
N VAL A 16 12.07 -3.34 9.24
CA VAL A 16 11.68 -3.98 7.98
C VAL A 16 10.25 -3.59 7.64
N THR A 17 10.01 -3.27 6.38
CA THR A 17 8.72 -2.84 5.84
C THR A 17 8.10 -3.95 4.99
N PRO A 18 6.78 -3.91 4.71
CA PRO A 18 6.17 -4.83 3.77
C PRO A 18 6.79 -4.75 2.36
N HIS A 19 7.31 -3.58 1.97
CA HIS A 19 7.94 -3.38 0.67
C HIS A 19 9.18 -4.26 0.47
N ASP A 20 9.99 -4.44 1.52
CA ASP A 20 11.17 -5.31 1.48
C ASP A 20 10.79 -6.77 1.14
N PHE A 21 9.65 -7.22 1.67
CA PHE A 21 9.11 -8.54 1.40
C PHE A 21 8.48 -8.65 0.01
N ILE A 22 7.80 -7.61 -0.48
CA ILE A 22 7.21 -7.60 -1.83
C ILE A 22 8.30 -7.85 -2.88
N GLU A 23 9.41 -7.12 -2.83
CA GLU A 23 10.51 -7.34 -3.78
C GLU A 23 11.08 -8.76 -3.66
N HIS A 24 11.24 -9.26 -2.43
CA HIS A 24 11.68 -10.63 -2.21
C HIS A 24 10.74 -11.66 -2.84
N PHE A 25 9.43 -11.51 -2.69
CA PHE A 25 8.45 -12.41 -3.26
C PHE A 25 8.44 -12.36 -4.79
N LEU A 26 8.41 -11.16 -5.37
CA LEU A 26 8.43 -10.97 -6.82
C LEU A 26 9.69 -11.53 -7.48
N SER A 27 10.84 -11.46 -6.80
CA SER A 27 12.10 -12.06 -7.28
C SER A 27 12.04 -13.59 -7.40
N LYS A 28 11.15 -14.24 -6.63
CA LYS A 28 11.00 -15.71 -6.59
C LYS A 28 9.79 -16.22 -7.38
N MET A 29 8.96 -15.33 -7.92
CA MET A 29 7.77 -15.69 -8.67
C MET A 29 8.10 -15.87 -10.17
N PRO A 30 7.70 -16.98 -10.80
CA PRO A 30 7.81 -17.18 -12.24
C PRO A 30 6.73 -16.36 -12.96
N ALA A 31 6.92 -15.05 -13.03
CA ALA A 31 6.05 -14.11 -13.74
C ALA A 31 6.86 -13.22 -14.68
N ALA A 32 6.28 -12.85 -15.82
CA ALA A 32 6.87 -11.87 -16.73
C ALA A 32 7.17 -10.55 -15.99
N GLU A 33 8.19 -9.81 -16.42
CA GLU A 33 8.58 -8.55 -15.78
C GLU A 33 7.41 -7.55 -15.74
N GLU A 34 6.67 -7.42 -16.85
CA GLU A 34 5.46 -6.57 -16.92
C GLU A 34 4.44 -6.94 -15.84
N ASN A 35 4.13 -8.24 -15.68
CA ASN A 35 3.23 -8.71 -14.64
C ASN A 35 3.78 -8.40 -13.24
N ARG A 36 5.09 -8.53 -13.02
CA ARG A 36 5.72 -8.19 -11.73
C ARG A 36 5.60 -6.70 -11.41
N GLN A 37 5.74 -5.82 -12.40
CA GLN A 37 5.54 -4.37 -12.23
C GLN A 37 4.09 -4.04 -11.84
N ILE A 38 3.12 -4.66 -12.50
CA ILE A 38 1.70 -4.46 -12.16
C ILE A 38 1.40 -5.01 -10.77
N ILE A 39 1.81 -6.25 -10.45
CA ILE A 39 1.60 -6.83 -9.11
C ILE A 39 2.24 -5.96 -8.03
N ARG A 40 3.46 -5.44 -8.25
CA ARG A 40 4.14 -4.52 -7.33
C ARG A 40 3.28 -3.30 -7.04
N LYS A 41 2.79 -2.61 -8.08
CA LYS A 41 1.99 -1.40 -7.93
C LYS A 41 0.73 -1.66 -7.11
N HIS A 42 0.00 -2.73 -7.42
CA HIS A 42 -1.21 -3.10 -6.67
C HIS A 42 -0.91 -3.50 -5.23
N ALA A 43 0.14 -4.30 -5.01
CA ALA A 43 0.54 -4.69 -3.67
C ALA A 43 0.96 -3.48 -2.81
N GLN A 44 1.64 -2.49 -3.39
CA GLN A 44 1.99 -1.23 -2.72
C GLN A 44 0.76 -0.43 -2.31
N THR A 45 -0.26 -0.33 -3.18
CA THR A 45 -1.55 0.28 -2.83
C THR A 45 -2.20 -0.43 -1.64
N PHE A 46 -2.22 -1.76 -1.64
CA PHE A 46 -2.77 -2.52 -0.52
C PHE A 46 -1.95 -2.37 0.76
N VAL A 47 -0.62 -2.29 0.69
CA VAL A 47 0.23 -2.00 1.85
C VAL A 47 -0.11 -0.63 2.44
N ALA A 48 -0.25 0.40 1.60
CA ALA A 48 -0.65 1.73 2.05
C ALA A 48 -2.03 1.70 2.72
N LEU A 49 -2.97 0.96 2.14
CA LEU A 49 -4.30 0.78 2.72
C LEU A 49 -4.27 0.05 4.07
N CYS A 50 -3.47 -1.01 4.20
CA CYS A 50 -3.31 -1.72 5.47
C CYS A 50 -2.74 -0.80 6.56
N ALA A 51 -1.86 0.14 6.19
CA ALA A 51 -1.26 1.07 7.13
C ALA A 51 -2.28 2.06 7.73
N THR A 52 -3.48 2.21 7.14
CA THR A 52 -4.55 3.06 7.67
C THR A 52 -5.53 2.32 8.59
N ASP A 53 -5.45 0.99 8.71
CA ASP A 53 -6.39 0.18 9.51
C ASP A 53 -5.70 -0.53 10.68
N VAL A 54 -6.28 -0.37 11.88
CA VAL A 54 -5.74 -0.88 13.15
C VAL A 54 -5.65 -2.41 13.21
N LYS A 55 -6.42 -3.14 12.40
CA LYS A 55 -6.36 -4.61 12.32
C LYS A 55 -4.96 -5.10 11.95
N PHE A 56 -4.25 -4.33 11.12
CA PHE A 56 -2.93 -4.69 10.62
C PHE A 56 -1.78 -4.35 11.58
N ILE A 57 -2.04 -3.65 12.69
CA ILE A 57 -1.01 -3.38 13.73
C ILE A 57 -0.43 -4.69 14.28
N SER A 58 -1.25 -5.74 14.38
CA SER A 58 -0.84 -7.05 14.90
C SER A 58 -0.25 -7.97 13.81
N ASN A 59 -0.33 -7.59 12.54
CA ASN A 59 0.22 -8.39 11.45
C ASN A 59 1.68 -8.00 11.21
N PRO A 60 2.63 -8.97 11.17
CA PRO A 60 4.00 -8.65 10.84
C PRO A 60 4.11 -8.16 9.38
N PRO A 61 5.12 -7.33 9.03
CA PRO A 61 5.29 -6.79 7.69
C PRO A 61 5.30 -7.85 6.57
N SER A 62 5.83 -9.05 6.87
CA SER A 62 5.84 -10.19 5.95
C SER A 62 4.44 -10.73 5.61
N MET A 63 3.52 -10.73 6.58
CA MET A 63 2.14 -11.19 6.40
C MET A 63 1.35 -10.16 5.59
N VAL A 64 1.49 -8.86 5.90
CA VAL A 64 0.87 -7.77 5.12
C VAL A 64 1.33 -7.83 3.67
N ALA A 65 2.65 -7.93 3.44
CA ALA A 65 3.21 -8.05 2.10
C ALA A 65 2.67 -9.25 1.34
N ALA A 66 2.62 -10.42 1.99
CA ALA A 66 2.15 -11.65 1.35
C ALA A 66 0.66 -11.56 1.00
N GLY A 67 -0.18 -11.08 1.93
CA GLY A 67 -1.60 -10.85 1.70
C GLY A 67 -1.83 -9.89 0.53
N SER A 68 -1.10 -8.77 0.50
CA SER A 68 -1.17 -7.78 -0.59
C SER A 68 -0.77 -8.36 -1.95
N VAL A 69 0.26 -9.22 -2.02
CA VAL A 69 0.67 -9.87 -3.26
C VAL A 69 -0.38 -10.90 -3.74
N VAL A 70 -0.97 -11.68 -2.82
CA VAL A 70 -2.04 -12.62 -3.16
C VAL A 70 -3.27 -11.86 -3.68
N ALA A 71 -3.71 -10.82 -2.98
CA ALA A 71 -4.84 -9.98 -3.37
C ALA A 71 -4.60 -9.31 -4.74
N ALA A 72 -3.38 -8.82 -5.00
CA ALA A 72 -3.02 -8.22 -6.29
C ALA A 72 -3.12 -9.21 -7.44
N VAL A 73 -2.56 -10.42 -7.28
CA VAL A 73 -2.61 -11.46 -8.32
C VAL A 73 -4.04 -11.93 -8.58
N GLN A 74 -4.84 -12.06 -7.53
CA GLN A 74 -6.25 -12.45 -7.62
C GLN A 74 -7.10 -11.38 -8.31
N GLY A 75 -6.99 -10.12 -7.89
CA GLY A 75 -7.75 -8.99 -8.46
C GLY A 75 -7.40 -8.69 -9.92
N LEU A 76 -6.16 -8.98 -10.34
CA LEU A 76 -5.72 -8.82 -11.73
C LEU A 76 -6.08 -10.01 -12.64
N HIS A 77 -6.74 -11.05 -12.12
CA HIS A 77 -7.08 -12.28 -12.85
C HIS A 77 -5.88 -12.97 -13.54
N LEU A 78 -4.65 -12.74 -13.08
CA LEU A 78 -3.42 -13.28 -13.68
C LEU A 78 -3.30 -14.81 -13.53
N GLY A 79 -4.11 -15.41 -12.64
CA GLY A 79 -4.18 -16.85 -12.41
C GLY A 79 -4.83 -17.65 -13.55
N GLY A 80 -5.53 -17.00 -14.50
CA GLY A 80 -6.15 -17.67 -15.64
C GLY A 80 -5.17 -18.10 -16.75
N SER A 81 -4.04 -17.38 -16.88
CA SER A 81 -3.02 -17.63 -17.91
C SER A 81 -1.80 -18.41 -17.39
N ASN A 82 -1.46 -18.24 -16.10
CA ASN A 82 -0.29 -18.88 -15.48
C ASN A 82 -0.70 -19.80 -14.32
N SER A 83 -0.46 -21.11 -14.48
CA SER A 83 -0.84 -22.14 -13.49
C SER A 83 -0.21 -21.93 -12.09
N PHE A 84 0.97 -21.28 -12.02
CA PHE A 84 1.63 -20.93 -10.76
C PHE A 84 0.95 -19.77 -10.03
N LEU A 85 0.40 -18.82 -10.77
CA LEU A 85 -0.30 -17.64 -10.23
C LEU A 85 -1.73 -17.95 -9.80
N SER A 86 -2.15 -19.22 -9.80
CA SER A 86 -3.41 -19.58 -9.18
C SER A 86 -3.35 -19.25 -7.69
N CYS A 87 -4.39 -18.59 -7.17
CA CYS A 87 -4.44 -18.13 -5.78
C CYS A 87 -4.04 -19.24 -4.79
N HIS A 88 -4.58 -20.44 -4.96
CA HIS A 88 -4.25 -21.58 -4.09
C HIS A 88 -2.75 -21.95 -4.07
N ARG A 89 -2.06 -21.92 -5.22
CA ARG A 89 -0.61 -22.22 -5.26
C ARG A 89 0.20 -21.07 -4.70
N LEU A 90 -0.15 -19.84 -5.04
CA LEU A 90 0.55 -18.65 -4.57
C LEU A 90 0.45 -18.51 -3.04
N THR A 91 -0.75 -18.65 -2.47
CA THR A 91 -0.96 -18.64 -1.02
C THR A 91 -0.14 -19.72 -0.33
N ARG A 92 -0.15 -20.96 -0.85
CA ARG A 92 0.69 -22.04 -0.28
C ARG A 92 2.18 -21.78 -0.43
N PHE A 93 2.61 -21.17 -1.53
CA PHE A 93 4.02 -20.83 -1.74
C PHE A 93 4.47 -19.75 -0.75
N LEU A 94 3.74 -18.64 -0.68
CA LEU A 94 4.08 -17.54 0.21
C LEU A 94 3.98 -17.93 1.67
N SER A 95 2.99 -18.73 2.07
CA SER A 95 2.87 -19.22 3.45
C SER A 95 4.08 -20.04 3.88
N LYS A 96 4.64 -20.86 2.98
CA LYS A 96 5.91 -21.57 3.22
C LYS A 96 7.10 -20.62 3.32
N VAL A 97 7.16 -19.58 2.48
CA VAL A 97 8.26 -18.59 2.48
C VAL A 97 8.29 -17.80 3.81
N ILE A 98 7.14 -17.33 4.28
CA ILE A 98 7.04 -16.55 5.52
C ILE A 98 6.81 -17.40 6.77
N LYS A 99 6.76 -18.73 6.62
CA LYS A 99 6.54 -19.71 7.70
C LYS A 99 5.25 -19.44 8.50
N CYS A 100 4.16 -19.19 7.80
CA CYS A 100 2.83 -19.03 8.41
C CYS A 100 1.86 -20.13 7.95
N ASP A 101 0.71 -20.20 8.62
CA ASP A 101 -0.42 -21.00 8.16
C ASP A 101 -1.03 -20.39 6.89
N ALA A 102 -1.36 -21.24 5.91
CA ALA A 102 -2.02 -20.82 4.68
C ALA A 102 -3.41 -20.22 4.96
N ASP A 103 -4.11 -20.68 6.00
CA ASP A 103 -5.41 -20.17 6.39
C ASP A 103 -5.29 -18.78 7.03
N CYS A 104 -4.25 -18.52 7.81
CA CYS A 104 -3.95 -17.18 8.32
C CYS A 104 -3.62 -16.20 7.18
N LEU A 105 -2.85 -16.65 6.18
CA LEU A 105 -2.54 -15.81 5.02
C LEU A 105 -3.80 -15.53 4.19
N ARG A 106 -4.69 -16.51 4.01
CA ARG A 106 -5.98 -16.30 3.33
C ARG A 106 -6.86 -15.31 4.10
N ALA A 107 -6.98 -15.46 5.42
CA ALA A 107 -7.73 -14.52 6.24
C ALA A 107 -7.16 -13.09 6.13
N CYS A 108 -5.83 -12.95 6.07
CA CYS A 108 -5.18 -11.65 5.85
C CYS A 108 -5.53 -11.07 4.47
N GLN A 109 -5.48 -11.87 3.41
CA GLN A 109 -5.91 -11.45 2.06
C GLN A 109 -7.38 -10.99 2.05
N GLU A 110 -8.29 -11.78 2.63
CA GLU A 110 -9.72 -11.43 2.70
C GLU A 110 -9.96 -10.12 3.48
N GLN A 111 -9.19 -9.87 4.54
CA GLN A 111 -9.23 -8.60 5.28
C GLN A 111 -8.78 -7.41 4.42
N ILE A 112 -7.76 -7.59 3.58
CA ILE A 112 -7.28 -6.56 2.65
C ILE A 112 -8.35 -6.24 1.60
N GLU A 113 -8.98 -7.27 1.03
CA GLU A 113 -10.04 -7.12 0.03
C GLU A 113 -11.28 -6.43 0.62
N ALA A 114 -11.69 -6.82 1.83
CA ALA A 114 -12.78 -6.16 2.54
C ALA A 114 -12.46 -4.70 2.89
N LEU A 115 -11.21 -4.40 3.26
CA LEU A 115 -10.76 -3.04 3.52
C LEU A 115 -10.83 -2.21 2.23
N LEU A 116 -10.33 -2.73 1.11
CA LEU A 116 -10.44 -2.07 -0.19
C LEU A 116 -11.89 -1.75 -0.56
N GLU A 117 -12.79 -2.71 -0.43
CA GLU A 117 -14.21 -2.49 -0.71
C GLU A 117 -14.80 -1.38 0.16
N SER A 118 -14.46 -1.36 1.45
CA SER A 118 -14.92 -0.30 2.37
C SER A 118 -14.39 1.08 2.00
N SER A 119 -13.12 1.18 1.61
CA SER A 119 -12.48 2.44 1.22
C SER A 119 -13.02 2.98 -0.10
N LEU A 120 -13.34 2.11 -1.06
CA LEU A 120 -13.99 2.51 -2.30
C LEU A 120 -15.40 3.08 -2.05
N ARG A 121 -16.17 2.46 -1.15
CA ARG A 121 -17.50 2.97 -0.75
C ARG A 121 -17.41 4.34 -0.05
N GLN A 122 -16.41 4.53 0.81
CA GLN A 122 -16.17 5.81 1.48
C GLN A 122 -15.78 6.91 0.49
N ALA A 123 -14.87 6.63 -0.45
CA ALA A 123 -14.46 7.59 -1.48
C ALA A 123 -15.65 8.00 -2.39
N GLN A 124 -16.53 7.05 -2.72
CA GLN A 124 -17.75 7.35 -3.48
C GLN A 124 -18.72 8.26 -2.72
N GLN A 125 -18.87 8.07 -1.41
CA GLN A 125 -19.73 8.93 -0.58
C GLN A 125 -19.19 10.35 -0.49
N GLN A 126 -17.88 10.53 -0.31
CA GLN A 126 -17.26 11.86 -0.30
C GLN A 126 -17.42 12.60 -1.63
N SER A 127 -17.40 11.88 -2.75
CA SER A 127 -17.59 12.49 -4.09
C SER A 127 -19.02 12.97 -4.37
N LEU A 128 -20.01 12.55 -3.57
CA LEU A 128 -21.43 12.87 -3.74
C LEU A 128 -21.95 13.94 -2.77
N ASP A 129 -21.11 14.44 -1.85
CA ASP A 129 -21.44 15.57 -0.97
C ASP A 129 -21.05 16.91 -1.63
N PRO A 130 -21.99 17.70 -2.17
CA PRO A 130 -21.70 18.98 -2.84
C PRO A 130 -21.21 20.09 -1.89
N LYS A 131 -21.01 19.79 -0.60
CA LYS A 131 -20.64 20.77 0.43
C LYS A 131 -19.13 20.88 0.69
N ALA A 132 -18.34 19.92 0.23
CA ALA A 132 -16.87 19.94 0.37
C ALA A 132 -16.17 20.74 -0.74
N ALA A 133 -16.82 20.90 -1.90
CA ALA A 133 -16.26 21.67 -3.02
C ALA A 133 -16.16 23.18 -2.73
N GLU A 134 -16.97 23.71 -1.80
CA GLU A 134 -16.90 25.13 -1.40
C GLU A 134 -15.82 25.39 -0.34
N GLU A 135 -15.43 24.39 0.46
CA GLU A 135 -14.37 24.53 1.49
C GLU A 135 -12.96 24.28 0.92
N GLU A 136 -12.81 23.44 -0.12
CA GLU A 136 -11.51 23.23 -0.78
C GLU A 136 -11.05 24.43 -1.63
N GLU A 137 -11.97 25.21 -2.23
CA GLU A 137 -11.61 26.44 -2.96
C GLU A 137 -11.17 27.57 -2.02
N GLU A 138 -11.74 27.69 -0.81
CA GLU A 138 -11.32 28.71 0.18
C GLU A 138 -10.00 28.35 0.90
N GLU A 139 -9.68 27.06 1.11
CA GLU A 139 -8.38 26.66 1.68
C GLU A 139 -7.21 26.71 0.66
N GLU A 140 -7.42 26.40 -0.62
CA GLU A 140 -6.36 26.55 -1.65
C GLU A 140 -6.00 28.03 -1.92
N GLU A 141 -6.93 28.97 -1.79
CA GLU A 141 -6.64 30.40 -1.98
C GLU A 141 -5.88 31.01 -0.78
N ALA A 142 -6.00 30.43 0.41
CA ALA A 142 -5.39 30.96 1.64
C ALA A 142 -3.94 30.50 1.90
N ASP A 143 -3.49 29.38 1.31
CA ASP A 143 -2.17 28.79 1.61
C ASP A 143 -1.09 29.03 0.53
N LEU A 144 -1.36 29.91 -0.44
CA LEU A 144 -0.34 30.46 -1.34
C LEU A 144 0.49 31.52 -0.58
N ALA A 145 1.36 31.05 0.32
CA ALA A 145 2.41 31.85 0.93
C ALA A 145 3.33 32.45 -0.16
N CYS A 146 3.04 33.72 -0.46
CA CYS A 146 3.80 34.64 -1.26
C CYS A 146 5.29 34.69 -0.87
N THR A 147 6.16 34.38 -1.82
CA THR A 147 7.40 35.14 -2.00
C THR A 147 7.41 35.74 -3.39
N PRO A 148 7.02 37.03 -3.56
CA PRO A 148 7.20 37.71 -4.82
C PRO A 148 8.70 38.02 -4.95
N THR A 149 9.40 37.32 -5.83
CA THR A 149 10.77 37.71 -6.18
C THR A 149 10.67 38.71 -7.35
N ASP A 150 10.26 39.95 -7.05
CA ASP A 150 10.31 41.07 -8.01
C ASP A 150 11.78 41.55 -8.12
N VAL A 151 12.57 40.85 -8.94
CA VAL A 151 13.96 41.23 -9.24
C VAL A 151 13.92 42.28 -10.36
N ARG A 152 13.85 43.56 -10.00
CA ARG A 152 13.98 44.65 -10.96
C ARG A 152 15.45 44.81 -11.37
N ASP A 153 15.67 44.61 -12.67
CA ASP A 153 16.77 45.03 -13.56
C ASP A 153 18.09 45.50 -12.93
N VAL A 154 19.15 44.72 -13.19
CA VAL A 154 20.54 45.16 -13.06
C VAL A 154 20.92 45.97 -14.29
N ASN A 155 21.23 47.25 -14.09
CA ASN A 155 21.76 48.14 -15.11
C ASN A 155 23.23 47.75 -15.42
N ILE A 156 23.56 47.47 -16.68
CA ILE A 156 24.94 47.34 -17.20
C ILE A 156 25.32 48.64 -17.90
#